data_AF-A0A2P7NZB7-F1
#
_entry.id   AF-A0A2P7NZB7-F1
#
_cell.length_a   1.000
_cell.length_b   1.000
_cell.length_c   1.000
_cell.angle_alpha   90.00
_cell.angle_beta   90.00
_cell.angle_gamma   90.00
#
_symmetry.space_group_name_H-M   'P 1'
#
loop_
_entity.id
_entity.type
_entity.pdbx_description
1 polymer ?
#
loop_
_entity_poly.entity_id
_entity_poly.type
_entity_poly.pdbx_seq_one_letter_code
_entity_poly.pdbx_strand_id
1 'polypeptide(L)'
;MNKSIKQLILSACTVTLMGSAHFASADINSDTETLLNWAENTYPDLFPSHQVTQKIDPWLYRRYPETDIYAGVNRDDNSAYVLGGPYGPTPTRIAALPELIAQIIDSGGNASIPGCDTTNAPPGFSYTQSGNVVNIDTGGNCVALPANNNYCSTPQQSTATGISVLTISTNDSPTFEGIKIDIPNVPNPFQSLANSFSNSKHCTVNVPIETVNLIVNSDVCFDITSSIGSEFQGLPGVTINPPVTVALNTTSTNELVSDCFDTDADSIYNTVTNESWVRRNGAFVPAGSDGN
;
A
#
# COMPACT_ATOMS: atom_id res chain seq x y z
N MET A 1 37.76 -67.62 -14.26
CA MET A 1 37.14 -68.08 -12.98
C MET A 1 36.92 -66.84 -12.12
N ASN A 2 35.85 -66.07 -12.31
CA ASN A 2 34.43 -66.27 -11.94
C ASN A 2 34.15 -66.27 -10.43
N LYS A 3 33.19 -65.40 -10.06
CA LYS A 3 32.57 -65.08 -8.75
C LYS A 3 33.35 -64.00 -7.98
N SER A 4 32.95 -62.73 -7.92
CA SER A 4 31.60 -62.24 -7.60
C SER A 4 31.30 -60.86 -8.21
N ILE A 5 31.24 -60.79 -9.54
CA ILE A 5 30.52 -59.73 -10.27
C ILE A 5 29.03 -60.11 -10.19
N LYS A 6 28.36 -59.78 -9.08
CA LYS A 6 26.90 -59.87 -8.91
C LYS A 6 26.49 -59.32 -7.53
N GLN A 7 26.64 -58.00 -7.34
CA GLN A 7 25.84 -57.21 -6.39
C GLN A 7 25.99 -55.69 -6.65
N LEU A 8 26.16 -55.33 -7.92
CA LEU A 8 25.78 -54.00 -8.41
C LEU A 8 24.25 -53.98 -8.52
N ILE A 9 23.65 -52.85 -8.14
CA ILE A 9 22.22 -52.51 -8.19
C ILE A 9 21.45 -52.87 -6.92
N LEU A 10 21.56 -52.02 -5.89
CA LEU A 10 20.49 -51.68 -4.93
C LEU A 10 21.05 -50.72 -3.86
N SER A 11 21.15 -49.43 -4.18
CA SER A 11 20.88 -48.33 -3.25
C SER A 11 20.96 -47.00 -4.03
N ALA A 12 19.96 -46.77 -4.87
CA ALA A 12 19.63 -45.45 -5.39
C ALA A 12 18.60 -44.83 -4.44
N CYS A 13 18.73 -43.53 -4.17
CA CYS A 13 17.88 -42.70 -3.30
C CYS A 13 18.35 -42.58 -1.83
N THR A 14 19.45 -41.87 -1.61
CA THR A 14 19.57 -41.01 -0.42
C THR A 14 19.56 -39.55 -0.87
N VAL A 15 18.36 -39.00 -0.76
CA VAL A 15 17.95 -37.60 -0.75
C VAL A 15 19.11 -36.63 -0.44
N THR A 16 19.60 -35.93 -1.47
CA THR A 16 20.28 -34.65 -1.28
C THR A 16 19.26 -33.55 -1.56
N LEU A 17 18.30 -33.38 -0.65
CA LEU A 17 17.48 -32.16 -0.60
C LEU A 17 18.31 -31.12 0.17
N MET A 18 19.39 -30.62 -0.44
CA MET A 18 19.88 -29.31 -0.07
C MET A 18 18.98 -28.33 -0.82
N GLY A 19 17.83 -28.06 -0.24
CA GLY A 19 17.06 -26.87 -0.61
C GLY A 19 17.97 -25.69 -0.35
N SER A 20 18.34 -25.00 -1.43
CA SER A 20 18.85 -23.64 -1.36
C SER A 20 17.74 -22.81 -0.74
N ALA A 21 17.68 -22.77 0.60
CA ALA A 21 16.99 -21.72 1.30
C ALA A 21 17.76 -20.45 0.92
N HIS A 22 17.30 -19.78 -0.13
CA HIS A 22 17.63 -18.39 -0.34
C HIS A 22 17.09 -17.68 0.90
N PHE A 23 17.94 -17.48 1.90
CA PHE A 23 17.72 -16.46 2.91
C PHE A 23 17.77 -15.15 2.14
N ALA A 24 16.63 -14.73 1.62
CA ALA A 24 16.43 -13.34 1.29
C ALA A 24 16.71 -12.60 2.61
N SER A 25 17.82 -11.88 2.66
CA SER A 25 18.06 -10.92 3.73
C SER A 25 17.02 -9.83 3.54
N ALA A 26 15.83 -10.02 4.12
CA ALA A 26 14.84 -8.98 4.18
C ALA A 26 15.42 -7.82 4.98
N ASP A 27 15.05 -6.60 4.58
CA ASP A 27 15.50 -5.38 5.25
C ASP A 27 14.86 -5.32 6.64
N ILE A 28 15.68 -5.32 7.69
CA ILE A 28 15.22 -5.31 9.09
C ILE A 28 14.25 -4.15 9.39
N ASN A 29 14.36 -3.03 8.67
CA ASN A 29 13.42 -1.92 8.82
C ASN A 29 12.04 -2.31 8.26
N SER A 30 11.98 -2.77 6.99
CA SER A 30 10.74 -3.26 6.37
C SER A 30 10.08 -4.41 7.15
N ASP A 31 10.85 -5.37 7.65
CA ASP A 31 10.33 -6.46 8.47
C ASP A 31 9.81 -5.94 9.82
N THR A 32 10.47 -4.94 10.41
CA THR A 32 9.97 -4.31 11.64
C THR A 32 8.63 -3.63 11.40
N GLU A 33 8.47 -2.87 10.31
CA GLU A 33 7.17 -2.26 9.95
C GLU A 33 6.10 -3.34 9.74
N THR A 34 6.42 -4.40 9.01
CA THR A 34 5.51 -5.54 8.75
C THR A 34 5.03 -6.17 10.06
N LEU A 35 5.97 -6.46 10.96
CA LEU A 35 5.67 -7.04 12.26
C LEU A 35 4.80 -6.12 13.12
N LEU A 36 5.15 -4.84 13.22
CA LEU A 36 4.46 -3.89 14.10
C LEU A 36 3.07 -3.53 13.56
N ASN A 37 2.91 -3.38 12.24
CA ASN A 37 1.59 -3.21 11.61
C ASN A 37 0.71 -4.44 11.83
N TRP A 38 1.28 -5.64 11.67
CA TRP A 38 0.55 -6.87 11.99
C TRP A 38 0.11 -6.93 13.45
N ALA A 39 0.96 -6.51 14.38
CA ALA A 39 0.63 -6.47 15.80
C ALA A 39 -0.53 -5.49 16.08
N GLU A 40 -0.49 -4.29 15.51
CA GLU A 40 -1.56 -3.28 15.60
C GLU A 40 -2.90 -3.80 15.06
N ASN A 41 -2.89 -4.45 13.89
CA ASN A 41 -4.10 -5.01 13.29
C ASN A 41 -4.64 -6.24 14.05
N THR A 42 -3.76 -7.04 14.65
CA THR A 42 -4.13 -8.34 15.26
C THR A 42 -4.49 -8.21 16.73
N TYR A 43 -3.84 -7.30 17.46
CA TYR A 43 -4.01 -7.13 18.91
C TYR A 43 -4.35 -5.67 19.26
N PRO A 44 -5.49 -5.13 18.79
CA PRO A 44 -5.87 -3.74 19.04
C PRO A 44 -6.06 -3.42 20.53
N ASP A 45 -6.36 -4.40 21.38
CA ASP A 45 -6.43 -4.18 22.83
C ASP A 45 -5.06 -3.87 23.46
N LEU A 46 -3.96 -4.29 22.82
CA LEU A 46 -2.58 -4.06 23.27
C LEU A 46 -1.92 -2.90 22.50
N PHE A 47 -2.22 -2.79 21.22
CA PHE A 47 -1.65 -1.84 20.28
C PHE A 47 -2.79 -1.04 19.61
N PRO A 48 -3.48 -0.17 20.37
CA PRO A 48 -4.77 0.39 19.98
C PRO A 48 -4.69 1.51 18.95
N SER A 49 -3.50 2.02 18.67
CA SER A 49 -3.28 3.09 17.70
C SER A 49 -1.99 2.85 16.94
N HIS A 50 -1.96 3.27 15.68
CA HIS A 50 -0.72 3.29 14.91
C HIS A 50 0.27 4.31 15.47
N GLN A 51 1.52 3.89 15.57
CA GLN A 51 2.60 4.74 16.06
C GLN A 51 3.74 4.80 15.06
N VAL A 52 4.40 5.94 14.98
CA VAL A 52 5.60 6.08 14.14
C VAL A 52 6.73 5.25 14.72
N THR A 53 7.36 4.41 13.90
CA THR A 53 8.56 3.68 14.28
C THR A 53 9.69 4.65 14.57
N GLN A 54 10.15 4.64 15.81
CA GLN A 54 11.26 5.42 16.32
C GLN A 54 12.53 4.57 16.30
N LYS A 55 13.67 5.27 16.24
CA LYS A 55 14.99 4.65 16.23
C LYS A 55 15.82 5.18 17.40
N ILE A 56 16.26 4.28 18.25
CA ILE A 56 17.29 4.54 19.26
C ILE A 56 18.21 3.34 19.27
N ASP A 57 19.47 3.50 18.86
CA ASP A 57 20.38 2.36 18.69
C ASP A 57 20.49 1.48 19.95
N PRO A 58 20.32 0.14 19.85
CA PRO A 58 20.12 -0.70 18.64
C PRO A 58 18.65 -0.92 18.19
N TRP A 59 17.69 -0.28 18.83
CA TRP A 59 16.24 -0.52 18.68
C TRP A 59 15.58 0.23 17.51
N LEU A 60 14.63 -0.45 16.88
CA LEU A 60 13.53 0.11 16.10
C LEU A 60 12.25 -0.20 16.87
N TYR A 61 11.46 0.80 17.26
CA TYR A 61 10.35 0.57 18.19
C TYR A 61 9.22 1.58 18.04
N ARG A 62 8.03 1.18 18.49
CA ARG A 62 6.84 2.03 18.64
C ARG A 62 6.46 2.07 20.12
N ARG A 63 6.04 3.24 20.59
CA ARG A 63 5.48 3.44 21.93
C ARG A 63 3.99 3.72 21.78
N TYR A 64 3.16 2.94 22.46
CA TYR A 64 1.71 3.07 22.50
C TYR A 64 1.30 3.75 23.81
N PRO A 65 0.99 5.06 23.82
CA PRO A 65 0.75 5.81 25.05
C PRO A 65 -0.47 5.34 25.84
N GLU A 66 -1.45 4.75 25.18
CA GLU A 66 -2.73 4.30 25.75
C GLU A 66 -2.55 3.06 26.64
N THR A 67 -1.62 2.18 26.27
CA THR A 67 -1.31 0.94 27.00
C THR A 67 0.02 0.98 27.74
N ASP A 68 0.80 2.05 27.52
CA ASP A 68 2.19 2.23 27.97
C ASP A 68 3.09 1.05 27.58
N ILE A 69 2.82 0.46 26.41
CA ILE A 69 3.61 -0.61 25.82
C ILE A 69 4.60 -0.01 24.81
N TYR A 70 5.81 -0.55 24.80
CA TYR A 70 6.79 -0.38 23.74
C TYR A 70 6.92 -1.73 23.04
N ALA A 71 6.78 -1.76 21.72
CA ALA A 71 7.06 -2.95 20.92
C ALA A 71 8.13 -2.60 19.89
N GLY A 72 9.08 -3.49 19.66
CA GLY A 72 10.17 -3.19 18.74
C GLY A 72 11.11 -4.35 18.49
N VAL A 73 12.05 -4.12 17.58
CA VAL A 73 13.09 -5.06 17.18
C VAL A 73 14.45 -4.52 17.64
N ASN A 74 15.24 -5.40 18.24
CA ASN A 74 16.65 -5.14 18.51
C ASN A 74 17.49 -5.54 17.29
N ARG A 75 18.26 -4.61 16.74
CA ARG A 75 19.08 -4.88 15.53
C ARG A 75 20.34 -5.69 15.80
N ASP A 76 20.79 -5.80 17.04
CA ASP A 76 22.00 -6.57 17.38
C ASP A 76 21.73 -8.08 17.36
N ASP A 77 20.55 -8.51 17.80
CA ASP A 77 20.16 -9.93 17.90
C ASP A 77 18.98 -10.33 16.98
N ASN A 78 18.50 -9.37 16.18
CA ASN A 78 17.39 -9.51 15.24
C ASN A 78 16.13 -10.16 15.87
N SER A 79 15.82 -9.80 17.11
CA SER A 79 14.66 -10.32 17.86
C SER A 79 13.67 -9.23 18.21
N ALA A 80 12.39 -9.61 18.28
CA ALA A 80 11.29 -8.74 18.70
C ALA A 80 11.10 -8.79 20.21
N TYR A 81 10.78 -7.63 20.78
CA TYR A 81 10.62 -7.40 22.21
C TYR A 81 9.40 -6.54 22.51
N VAL A 82 8.89 -6.70 23.73
CA VAL A 82 7.92 -5.79 24.35
C VAL A 82 8.42 -5.30 25.70
N LEU A 83 8.03 -4.10 26.08
CA LEU A 83 8.39 -3.45 27.35
C LEU A 83 7.21 -2.61 27.83
N GLY A 84 7.01 -2.50 29.14
CA GLY A 84 5.94 -1.68 29.71
C GLY A 84 4.59 -2.39 29.77
N GLY A 85 3.56 -1.66 30.22
CA GLY A 85 2.22 -2.20 30.44
C GLY A 85 2.21 -3.54 31.20
N PRO A 86 1.55 -4.59 30.69
CA PRO A 86 1.48 -5.90 31.34
C PRO A 86 2.81 -6.68 31.34
N TYR A 87 3.81 -6.24 30.56
CA TYR A 87 5.11 -6.91 30.42
C TYR A 87 6.18 -6.39 31.40
N GLY A 88 5.87 -5.35 32.16
CA GLY A 88 6.74 -4.82 33.20
C GLY A 88 7.91 -3.97 32.68
N PRO A 89 8.84 -3.56 33.56
CA PRO A 89 9.84 -2.52 33.27
C PRO A 89 11.08 -3.04 32.53
N THR A 90 11.12 -4.32 32.14
CA THR A 90 12.26 -4.94 31.46
C THR A 90 11.85 -5.45 30.08
N PRO A 91 12.66 -5.24 29.02
CA PRO A 91 12.36 -5.79 27.71
C PRO A 91 12.20 -7.31 27.79
N THR A 92 11.02 -7.79 27.39
CA THR A 92 10.66 -9.20 27.32
C THR A 92 10.77 -9.64 25.86
N ARG A 93 11.66 -10.61 25.59
CA ARG A 93 11.81 -11.18 24.24
C ARG A 93 10.58 -11.97 23.87
N ILE A 94 10.04 -11.71 22.68
CA ILE A 94 8.94 -12.46 22.08
C ILE A 94 9.49 -13.63 21.26
N ALA A 95 10.18 -13.33 20.16
CA ALA A 95 10.74 -14.32 19.24
C ALA A 95 11.79 -13.68 18.32
N ALA A 96 12.44 -14.48 17.46
CA ALA A 96 13.28 -13.91 16.41
C ALA A 96 12.41 -13.24 15.34
N LEU A 97 12.86 -12.14 14.75
CA LEU A 97 12.09 -11.43 13.73
C LEU A 97 11.75 -12.33 12.52
N PRO A 98 12.68 -13.12 11.95
CA PRO A 98 12.35 -13.97 10.81
C PRO A 98 11.29 -15.05 11.12
N GLU A 99 11.23 -15.53 12.37
CA GLU A 99 10.23 -16.52 12.79
C GLU A 99 8.82 -15.89 12.78
N LEU A 100 8.70 -14.65 13.26
CA LEU A 100 7.44 -13.92 13.27
C LEU A 100 7.00 -13.55 11.86
N ILE A 101 7.92 -13.11 11.00
CA ILE A 101 7.60 -12.81 9.59
C ILE A 101 7.07 -14.05 8.86
N ALA A 102 7.74 -15.20 9.03
CA ALA A 102 7.26 -16.46 8.46
C ALA A 102 5.86 -16.82 8.97
N GLN A 103 5.60 -16.65 10.27
CA GLN A 103 4.28 -16.89 10.86
C GLN A 103 3.19 -15.98 10.28
N ILE A 104 3.49 -14.69 10.07
CA ILE A 104 2.55 -13.73 9.48
C ILE A 104 2.19 -14.16 8.06
N ILE A 105 3.20 -14.49 7.25
CA ILE A 105 3.00 -14.95 5.86
C ILE A 105 2.17 -16.23 5.82
N ASP A 106 2.53 -17.24 6.63
CA ASP A 106 1.87 -18.54 6.62
C ASP A 106 0.42 -18.49 7.15
N SER A 107 0.13 -17.56 8.06
CA SER A 107 -1.22 -17.37 8.61
C SER A 107 -2.11 -16.45 7.77
N GLY A 108 -1.55 -15.76 6.76
CA GLY A 108 -2.25 -14.71 6.03
C GLY A 108 -2.58 -13.49 6.91
N GLY A 109 -1.73 -13.19 7.90
CA GLY A 109 -1.92 -12.09 8.83
C GLY A 109 -1.95 -10.74 8.13
N ASN A 110 -2.82 -9.83 8.60
CA ASN A 110 -2.93 -8.49 8.04
C ASN A 110 -1.75 -7.61 8.49
N ALA A 111 -0.71 -7.51 7.66
CA ALA A 111 0.40 -6.60 7.84
C ALA A 111 0.22 -5.26 7.07
N SER A 112 -0.98 -4.99 6.56
CA SER A 112 -1.27 -3.71 5.90
C SER A 112 -1.05 -2.55 6.86
N ILE A 113 -0.68 -1.43 6.27
CA ILE A 113 -0.40 -0.20 6.99
C ILE A 113 -1.73 0.28 7.61
N PRO A 114 -1.81 0.53 8.92
CA PRO A 114 -3.04 1.04 9.51
C PRO A 114 -3.45 2.37 8.89
N GLY A 115 -4.72 2.49 8.53
CA GLY A 115 -5.23 3.62 7.74
C GLY A 115 -5.03 3.50 6.22
N CYS A 116 -4.36 2.44 5.74
CA CYS A 116 -4.04 2.15 4.34
C CYS A 116 -4.15 0.64 4.05
N ASP A 117 -5.34 0.19 3.68
CA ASP A 117 -5.63 -1.21 3.34
C ASP A 117 -5.01 -1.59 1.98
N THR A 118 -4.06 -2.52 2.02
CA THR A 118 -3.33 -3.06 0.86
C THR A 118 -3.71 -4.51 0.52
N THR A 119 -4.74 -5.07 1.16
CA THR A 119 -5.13 -6.50 1.03
C THR A 119 -5.42 -6.92 -0.42
N ASN A 120 -5.84 -5.97 -1.27
CA ASN A 120 -6.14 -6.20 -2.69
C ASN A 120 -5.28 -5.36 -3.63
N ALA A 121 -4.09 -4.96 -3.17
CA ALA A 121 -3.15 -4.19 -3.96
C ALA A 121 -2.83 -4.90 -5.29
N PRO A 122 -2.76 -4.17 -6.42
CA PRO A 122 -2.45 -4.79 -7.69
C PRO A 122 -1.05 -5.45 -7.72
N PRO A 123 -0.87 -6.54 -8.49
CA PRO A 123 0.44 -7.14 -8.67
C PRO A 123 1.47 -6.16 -9.24
N GLY A 124 2.72 -6.24 -8.77
CA GLY A 124 3.82 -5.38 -9.21
C GLY A 124 3.95 -4.06 -8.45
N PHE A 125 3.06 -3.81 -7.49
CA PHE A 125 3.20 -2.70 -6.54
C PHE A 125 4.03 -3.11 -5.34
N SER A 126 4.85 -2.18 -4.88
CA SER A 126 5.60 -2.27 -3.64
C SER A 126 5.15 -1.16 -2.69
N TYR A 127 5.16 -1.47 -1.40
CA TYR A 127 4.70 -0.58 -0.34
C TYR A 127 5.80 -0.48 0.70
N THR A 128 6.18 0.75 1.03
CA THR A 128 7.09 1.02 2.14
C THR A 128 6.44 2.02 3.07
N GLN A 129 6.75 1.92 4.36
CA GLN A 129 6.25 2.84 5.36
C GLN A 129 7.41 3.41 6.16
N SER A 130 7.34 4.71 6.44
CA SER A 130 8.18 5.37 7.43
C SER A 130 7.31 6.31 8.25
N GLY A 131 6.86 5.83 9.41
CA GLY A 131 5.87 6.54 10.20
C GLY A 131 4.56 6.74 9.44
N ASN A 132 4.05 7.97 9.43
CA ASN A 132 2.80 8.30 8.72
C ASN A 132 2.98 8.45 7.21
N VAL A 133 4.19 8.23 6.67
CA VAL A 133 4.46 8.31 5.24
C VAL A 133 4.47 6.92 4.64
N VAL A 134 3.56 6.68 3.71
CA VAL A 134 3.50 5.48 2.87
C VAL A 134 4.04 5.84 1.50
N ASN A 135 4.98 5.05 0.98
CA ASN A 135 5.40 5.17 -0.42
C ASN A 135 4.98 3.92 -1.19
N ILE A 136 4.40 4.16 -2.36
CA ILE A 136 3.90 3.16 -3.29
C ILE A 136 4.71 3.27 -4.58
N ASP A 137 5.31 2.16 -5.03
CA ASP A 137 6.22 2.18 -6.18
C ASP A 137 6.12 0.89 -7.03
N THR A 138 6.30 0.99 -8.36
CA THR A 138 6.27 -0.18 -9.29
C THR A 138 7.67 -0.73 -9.66
N GLY A 139 8.70 -0.37 -8.91
CA GLY A 139 10.09 -0.79 -9.06
C GLY A 139 10.75 -0.26 -10.33
N GLY A 140 10.27 0.88 -10.86
CA GLY A 140 10.70 1.42 -12.15
C GLY A 140 10.21 0.64 -13.38
N ASN A 141 9.36 -0.37 -13.20
CA ASN A 141 8.71 -1.09 -14.30
C ASN A 141 7.26 -0.64 -14.45
N CYS A 142 6.76 -0.62 -15.68
CA CYS A 142 5.35 -0.34 -15.93
C CYS A 142 4.52 -1.61 -15.77
N VAL A 143 3.48 -1.55 -14.95
CA VAL A 143 2.58 -2.68 -14.68
C VAL A 143 1.33 -2.56 -15.53
N ALA A 144 0.69 -3.68 -15.88
CA ALA A 144 -0.57 -3.64 -16.60
C ALA A 144 -1.61 -2.83 -15.81
N LEU A 145 -2.41 -2.02 -16.51
CA LEU A 145 -3.46 -1.24 -15.87
C LEU A 145 -4.38 -2.16 -15.04
N PRO A 146 -4.48 -1.95 -13.72
CA PRO A 146 -5.15 -2.90 -12.84
C PRO A 146 -6.67 -2.79 -12.96
N ALA A 147 -7.36 -3.91 -12.72
CA ALA A 147 -8.83 -3.95 -12.72
C ALA A 147 -9.45 -3.30 -11.47
N ASN A 148 -8.65 -3.10 -10.42
CA ASN A 148 -9.04 -2.40 -9.20
C ASN A 148 -8.09 -1.21 -8.97
N ASN A 149 -8.59 -0.19 -8.28
CA ASN A 149 -7.83 1.02 -7.98
C ASN A 149 -7.40 1.05 -6.49
N ASN A 150 -7.21 -0.12 -5.86
CA ASN A 150 -6.83 -0.17 -4.46
C ASN A 150 -5.32 0.06 -4.31
N TYR A 151 -4.92 1.34 -4.27
CA TYR A 151 -3.54 1.73 -4.03
C TYR A 151 -3.25 1.93 -2.55
N CYS A 152 -4.22 2.42 -1.76
CA CYS A 152 -4.11 2.63 -0.32
C CYS A 152 -5.50 2.99 0.19
N SER A 153 -6.44 2.06 0.11
CA SER A 153 -7.83 2.37 0.46
C SER A 153 -7.97 2.57 1.97
N THR A 154 -8.88 3.46 2.38
CA THR A 154 -9.19 3.61 3.79
C THR A 154 -9.89 2.34 4.30
N PRO A 155 -9.40 1.70 5.38
CA PRO A 155 -10.01 0.48 5.90
C PRO A 155 -11.48 0.66 6.27
N GLN A 156 -12.32 -0.28 5.84
CA GLN A 156 -13.74 -0.28 6.18
C GLN A 156 -13.96 -0.39 7.70
N GLN A 157 -14.90 0.38 8.25
CA GLN A 157 -15.18 0.36 9.69
C GLN A 157 -16.51 -0.31 9.98
N SER A 158 -16.55 -1.15 11.02
CA SER A 158 -17.78 -1.84 11.45
C SER A 158 -18.71 -0.96 12.29
N THR A 159 -18.18 0.15 12.83
CA THR A 159 -18.92 1.11 13.67
C THR A 159 -18.48 2.53 13.35
N ALA A 160 -19.35 3.51 13.63
CA ALA A 160 -19.04 4.91 13.41
C ALA A 160 -17.94 5.38 14.38
N THR A 161 -16.81 5.82 13.82
CA THR A 161 -15.70 6.39 14.60
C THR A 161 -15.92 7.87 14.90
N GLY A 162 -16.74 8.56 14.09
CA GLY A 162 -16.92 10.01 14.16
C GLY A 162 -15.73 10.83 13.64
N ILE A 163 -14.73 10.18 13.05
CA ILE A 163 -13.54 10.84 12.51
C ILE A 163 -13.77 11.06 11.01
N SER A 164 -13.58 12.30 10.55
CA SER A 164 -13.69 12.67 9.14
C SER A 164 -12.36 13.24 8.64
N VAL A 165 -11.92 12.82 7.47
CA VAL A 165 -10.63 13.21 6.90
C VAL A 165 -10.81 13.71 5.48
N LEU A 166 -10.27 14.89 5.19
CA LEU A 166 -10.09 15.40 3.85
C LEU A 166 -8.73 14.94 3.30
N THR A 167 -8.76 14.10 2.28
CA THR A 167 -7.61 13.69 1.48
C THR A 167 -7.43 14.66 0.32
N ILE A 168 -6.26 15.29 0.27
CA ILE A 168 -5.85 16.18 -0.81
C ILE A 168 -4.74 15.48 -1.58
N SER A 169 -4.99 15.11 -2.83
CA SER A 169 -3.99 14.53 -3.72
C SER A 169 -3.46 15.61 -4.65
N THR A 170 -2.15 15.75 -4.69
CA THR A 170 -1.43 16.61 -5.64
C THR A 170 -0.56 15.75 -6.53
N ASN A 171 -0.63 15.99 -7.83
CA ASN A 171 0.08 15.17 -8.82
C ASN A 171 1.05 16.03 -9.62
N ASP A 172 2.23 15.49 -9.89
CA ASP A 172 3.08 16.00 -10.95
C ASP A 172 2.41 15.69 -12.30
N SER A 173 2.75 16.49 -13.32
CA SER A 173 2.20 16.27 -14.67
C SER A 173 2.50 14.84 -15.12
N PRO A 174 1.47 14.05 -15.51
CA PRO A 174 1.67 12.68 -15.94
C PRO A 174 2.60 12.63 -17.16
N THR A 175 3.53 11.67 -17.16
CA THR A 175 4.44 11.47 -18.29
C THR A 175 3.94 10.33 -19.16
N PHE A 176 3.68 10.60 -20.43
CA PHE A 176 3.25 9.60 -21.40
C PHE A 176 4.40 9.24 -22.33
N GLU A 177 4.65 7.95 -22.52
CA GLU A 177 5.56 7.44 -23.56
C GLU A 177 4.80 6.61 -24.60
N GLY A 178 5.37 6.45 -25.79
CA GLY A 178 4.75 5.66 -26.87
C GLY A 178 3.66 6.39 -27.65
N ILE A 179 3.38 7.66 -27.36
CA ILE A 179 2.49 8.53 -28.15
C ILE A 179 3.27 9.74 -28.65
N LYS A 180 3.19 10.02 -29.95
CA LYS A 180 3.69 11.27 -30.54
C LYS A 180 2.56 12.01 -31.24
N ILE A 181 2.49 13.31 -31.03
CA ILE A 181 1.49 14.19 -31.66
C ILE A 181 2.24 15.29 -32.38
N ASP A 182 2.10 15.32 -33.70
CA ASP A 182 2.68 16.31 -34.59
C ASP A 182 1.56 16.93 -35.43
N ILE A 183 0.71 17.71 -34.76
CA ILE A 183 -0.36 18.48 -35.38
C ILE A 183 -0.17 19.95 -35.03
N PRO A 184 0.29 20.78 -35.98
CA PRO A 184 0.44 22.22 -35.76
C PRO A 184 -0.88 22.87 -35.33
N ASN A 185 -0.86 23.64 -34.24
CA ASN A 185 -2.00 24.40 -33.71
C ASN A 185 -3.22 23.58 -33.23
N VAL A 186 -3.09 22.27 -33.00
CA VAL A 186 -4.15 21.47 -32.36
C VAL A 186 -3.80 21.20 -30.90
N PRO A 187 -4.69 21.53 -29.94
CA PRO A 187 -4.49 21.18 -28.53
C PRO A 187 -4.24 19.69 -28.36
N ASN A 188 -3.32 19.32 -27.46
CA ASN A 188 -3.01 17.92 -27.18
C ASN A 188 -4.31 17.17 -26.81
N PRO A 189 -4.77 16.18 -27.60
CA PRO A 189 -5.99 15.43 -27.32
C PRO A 189 -5.93 14.63 -26.02
N PHE A 190 -4.73 14.36 -25.49
CA PHE A 190 -4.53 13.71 -24.19
C PHE A 190 -4.46 14.70 -23.02
N GLN A 191 -4.62 16.01 -23.25
CA GLN A 191 -4.63 16.99 -22.17
C GLN A 191 -5.81 16.77 -21.22
N SER A 192 -6.98 16.36 -21.72
CA SER A 192 -8.12 16.02 -20.86
C SER A 192 -7.81 14.82 -19.98
N LEU A 193 -7.18 13.79 -20.54
CA LEU A 193 -6.71 12.63 -19.80
C LEU A 193 -5.68 13.02 -18.73
N ALA A 194 -4.69 13.85 -19.09
CA ALA A 194 -3.71 14.37 -18.15
C ALA A 194 -4.36 15.20 -17.02
N ASN A 195 -5.37 16.01 -17.35
CA ASN A 195 -6.12 16.81 -16.39
C ASN A 195 -6.99 15.96 -15.45
N SER A 196 -7.46 14.79 -15.89
CA SER A 196 -8.18 13.84 -15.02
C SER A 196 -7.30 13.27 -13.92
N PHE A 197 -5.97 13.31 -14.09
CA PHE A 197 -4.99 12.98 -13.07
C PHE A 197 -4.48 14.23 -12.34
N SER A 198 -5.13 15.39 -12.47
CA SER A 198 -4.73 16.58 -11.70
C SER A 198 -5.43 16.61 -10.35
N ASN A 199 -4.88 17.41 -9.43
CA ASN A 199 -5.26 17.54 -8.02
C ASN A 199 -6.72 17.18 -7.72
N SER A 200 -6.93 16.25 -6.80
CA SER A 200 -8.26 15.81 -6.38
C SER A 200 -8.42 15.97 -4.88
N LYS A 201 -9.67 16.22 -4.46
CA LYS A 201 -10.04 16.25 -3.05
C LYS A 201 -11.14 15.25 -2.78
N HIS A 202 -10.85 14.30 -1.91
CA HIS A 202 -11.81 13.31 -1.45
C HIS A 202 -11.96 13.42 0.06
N CYS A 203 -13.17 13.33 0.59
CA CYS A 203 -13.37 13.30 2.03
C CYS A 203 -13.97 11.98 2.47
N THR A 204 -13.42 11.39 3.52
CA THR A 204 -13.89 10.12 4.05
C THR A 204 -14.40 10.32 5.47
N VAL A 205 -15.62 9.85 5.75
CA VAL A 205 -16.22 9.86 7.10
C VAL A 205 -16.09 8.49 7.76
N ASN A 206 -16.04 8.50 9.09
CA ASN A 206 -15.85 7.34 9.95
C ASN A 206 -14.54 6.60 9.70
N VAL A 207 -13.44 7.32 9.49
CA VAL A 207 -12.13 6.69 9.27
C VAL A 207 -11.52 6.18 10.59
N PRO A 208 -10.59 5.20 10.54
CA PRO A 208 -9.76 4.87 11.69
C PRO A 208 -8.83 6.06 12.02
N ILE A 209 -8.44 6.24 13.29
CA ILE A 209 -7.64 7.40 13.73
C ILE A 209 -6.27 7.46 13.04
N GLU A 210 -5.78 6.30 12.62
CA GLU A 210 -4.54 6.06 11.89
C GLU A 210 -4.54 6.68 10.49
N THR A 211 -5.72 6.94 9.91
CA THR A 211 -5.84 7.66 8.64
C THR A 211 -5.55 9.16 8.79
N VAL A 212 -5.63 9.71 10.01
CA VAL A 212 -5.37 11.12 10.26
C VAL A 212 -3.88 11.44 10.11
N ASN A 213 -3.55 12.48 9.35
CA ASN A 213 -2.17 12.87 9.01
C ASN A 213 -1.37 11.83 8.22
N LEU A 214 -2.03 10.82 7.64
CA LEU A 214 -1.39 9.89 6.71
C LEU A 214 -0.97 10.65 5.45
N ILE A 215 0.27 10.42 5.01
CA ILE A 215 0.82 10.91 3.76
C ILE A 215 1.09 9.71 2.87
N VAL A 216 0.55 9.73 1.65
CA VAL A 216 0.74 8.65 0.68
C VAL A 216 1.44 9.23 -0.54
N ASN A 217 2.70 8.88 -0.73
CA ASN A 217 3.42 9.13 -1.97
C ASN A 217 3.26 7.93 -2.89
N SER A 218 3.07 8.17 -4.18
CA SER A 218 2.98 7.11 -5.18
C SER A 218 3.74 7.52 -6.43
N ASP A 219 4.73 6.71 -6.79
CA ASP A 219 5.50 6.77 -8.04
C ASP A 219 5.24 5.50 -8.84
N VAL A 220 4.25 5.54 -9.72
CA VAL A 220 3.70 4.34 -10.37
C VAL A 220 3.70 4.51 -11.88
N CYS A 221 4.10 3.46 -12.60
CA CYS A 221 3.98 3.41 -14.04
C CYS A 221 2.97 2.35 -14.48
N PHE A 222 2.05 2.74 -15.37
CA PHE A 222 1.09 1.83 -15.98
C PHE A 222 1.38 1.64 -17.47
N ASP A 223 1.30 0.39 -17.93
CA ASP A 223 1.16 0.04 -19.33
C ASP A 223 -0.34 0.11 -19.71
N ILE A 224 -0.67 1.09 -20.55
CA ILE A 224 -2.02 1.35 -21.05
C ILE A 224 -2.17 0.99 -22.53
N THR A 225 -1.21 0.24 -23.09
CA THR A 225 -1.20 -0.17 -24.51
C THR A 225 -2.52 -0.84 -24.91
N SER A 226 -3.08 -1.67 -24.02
CA SER A 226 -4.35 -2.37 -24.25
C SER A 226 -5.58 -1.46 -24.12
N SER A 227 -5.46 -0.35 -23.38
CA SER A 227 -6.55 0.61 -23.12
C SER A 227 -6.64 1.70 -24.17
N ILE A 228 -5.55 1.97 -24.89
CA ILE A 228 -5.56 2.86 -26.04
C ILE A 228 -6.20 2.11 -27.21
N GLY A 229 -7.50 2.34 -27.37
CA GLY A 229 -8.29 1.74 -28.43
C GLY A 229 -7.82 2.12 -29.83
N SER A 230 -8.40 1.45 -30.83
CA SER A 230 -8.28 1.83 -32.24
C SER A 230 -8.77 3.26 -32.55
N GLU A 231 -9.41 3.92 -31.59
CA GLU A 231 -9.95 5.28 -31.67
C GLU A 231 -8.88 6.33 -32.01
N PHE A 232 -7.64 6.10 -31.57
CA PHE A 232 -6.52 6.97 -31.88
C PHE A 232 -5.70 6.48 -33.08
N GLN A 233 -5.99 5.27 -33.60
CA GLN A 233 -5.33 4.74 -34.79
C GLN A 233 -5.91 5.43 -36.04
N GLY A 234 -5.05 6.12 -36.79
CA GLY A 234 -5.43 6.80 -38.03
C GLY A 234 -5.85 8.26 -37.86
N LEU A 235 -5.75 8.83 -36.67
CA LEU A 235 -5.85 10.28 -36.49
C LEU A 235 -4.65 10.95 -37.18
N PRO A 236 -4.88 11.90 -38.11
CA PRO A 236 -3.79 12.61 -38.78
C PRO A 236 -2.86 13.28 -37.77
N GLY A 237 -1.56 13.01 -37.87
CA GLY A 237 -0.53 13.58 -36.99
C GLY A 237 -0.43 12.96 -35.59
N VAL A 238 -1.15 11.86 -35.30
CA VAL A 238 -0.93 11.05 -34.09
C VAL A 238 -0.21 9.76 -34.49
N THR A 239 0.90 9.46 -33.83
CA THR A 239 1.64 8.20 -33.99
C THR A 239 1.68 7.47 -32.67
N ILE A 240 1.24 6.20 -32.68
CA ILE A 240 1.30 5.30 -31.53
C ILE A 240 2.41 4.28 -31.78
N ASN A 241 3.37 4.21 -30.86
CA ASN A 241 4.48 3.27 -30.86
C ASN A 241 4.51 2.50 -29.53
N PRO A 242 3.92 1.29 -29.47
CA PRO A 242 3.89 0.48 -28.26
C PRO A 242 5.30 0.15 -27.71
N PRO A 243 5.43 -0.06 -26.38
CA PRO A 243 4.37 0.07 -25.39
C PRO A 243 3.99 1.54 -25.17
N VAL A 244 2.73 1.77 -24.83
CA VAL A 244 2.24 3.07 -24.41
C VAL A 244 2.09 3.04 -22.90
N THR A 245 2.81 3.94 -22.23
CA THR A 245 2.89 3.95 -20.77
C THR A 245 2.52 5.32 -20.22
N VAL A 246 2.07 5.34 -18.97
CA VAL A 246 1.83 6.55 -18.20
C VAL A 246 2.49 6.41 -16.83
N ALA A 247 3.38 7.34 -16.51
CA ALA A 247 3.97 7.47 -15.18
C ALA A 247 3.24 8.57 -14.39
N LEU A 248 2.85 8.25 -13.17
CA LEU A 248 2.17 9.13 -12.22
C LEU A 248 3.01 9.26 -10.97
N ASN A 249 3.35 10.50 -10.60
CA ASN A 249 3.92 10.82 -9.31
C ASN A 249 2.91 11.66 -8.53
N THR A 250 2.46 11.15 -7.39
CA THR A 250 1.35 11.72 -6.61
C THR A 250 1.71 11.75 -5.13
N THR A 251 1.29 12.81 -4.45
CA THR A 251 1.35 12.92 -2.99
C THR A 251 -0.05 13.22 -2.49
N SER A 252 -0.56 12.37 -1.61
CA SER A 252 -1.84 12.56 -0.93
C SER A 252 -1.61 12.84 0.55
N THR A 253 -2.28 13.86 1.08
CA THR A 253 -2.21 14.22 2.50
C THR A 253 -3.60 14.21 3.12
N ASN A 254 -3.69 13.65 4.32
CA ASN A 254 -4.93 13.54 5.07
C ASN A 254 -5.03 14.57 6.19
N GLU A 255 -6.07 15.39 6.17
CA GLU A 255 -6.36 16.41 7.19
C GLU A 255 -7.64 16.08 7.95
N LEU A 256 -7.61 16.16 9.28
CA LEU A 256 -8.81 16.01 10.10
C LEU A 256 -9.77 17.18 9.86
N VAL A 257 -11.05 16.87 9.59
CA VAL A 257 -12.10 17.87 9.40
C VAL A 257 -13.29 17.58 10.33
N SER A 258 -14.04 18.62 10.68
CA SER A 258 -15.22 18.48 11.54
C SER A 258 -16.40 17.81 10.83
N ASP A 259 -16.59 18.10 9.54
CA ASP A 259 -17.64 17.54 8.69
C ASP A 259 -17.16 17.55 7.23
N CYS A 260 -17.24 16.40 6.56
CA CYS A 260 -16.93 16.29 5.14
C CYS A 260 -17.85 17.12 4.24
N PHE A 261 -19.12 17.31 4.62
CA PHE A 261 -20.10 18.04 3.81
C PHE A 261 -19.83 19.55 3.77
N ASP A 262 -19.06 20.08 4.73
CA ASP A 262 -18.66 21.49 4.82
C ASP A 262 -17.31 21.80 4.14
N THR A 263 -16.64 20.79 3.58
CA THR A 263 -15.33 20.96 2.92
C THR A 263 -15.46 21.44 1.47
N ASP A 264 -14.33 21.55 0.76
CA ASP A 264 -14.31 21.73 -0.69
C ASP A 264 -14.02 20.43 -1.46
N ALA A 265 -14.27 19.27 -0.86
CA ALA A 265 -14.09 17.97 -1.50
C ALA A 265 -14.96 17.78 -2.76
N ASP A 266 -14.42 17.07 -3.74
CA ASP A 266 -15.11 16.66 -4.96
C ASP A 266 -16.06 15.49 -4.71
N SER A 267 -15.75 14.67 -3.70
CA SER A 267 -16.54 13.50 -3.32
C SER A 267 -16.40 13.17 -1.85
N ILE A 268 -17.40 12.47 -1.33
CA ILE A 268 -17.44 11.96 0.05
C ILE A 268 -17.66 10.45 0.03
N TYR A 269 -16.98 9.71 0.90
CA TYR A 269 -17.22 8.29 1.14
C TYR A 269 -17.45 7.99 2.61
N ASN A 270 -18.38 7.08 2.92
CA ASN A 270 -18.63 6.60 4.27
C ASN A 270 -18.15 5.15 4.42
N THR A 271 -17.14 4.94 5.26
CA THR A 271 -16.52 3.62 5.49
C THR A 271 -17.42 2.64 6.25
N VAL A 272 -18.52 3.10 6.85
CA VAL A 272 -19.44 2.25 7.63
C VAL A 272 -20.61 1.80 6.75
N THR A 273 -21.20 2.73 5.99
CA THR A 273 -22.39 2.44 5.17
C THR A 273 -22.06 2.11 3.72
N ASN A 274 -20.81 2.35 3.28
CA ASN A 274 -20.35 2.28 1.89
C ASN A 274 -21.09 3.26 0.94
N GLU A 275 -21.78 4.25 1.51
CA GLU A 275 -22.40 5.32 0.73
C GLU A 275 -21.33 6.28 0.22
N SER A 276 -21.57 6.85 -0.96
CA SER A 276 -20.72 7.89 -1.54
C SER A 276 -21.57 9.02 -2.09
N TRP A 277 -20.97 10.21 -2.12
CA TRP A 277 -21.55 11.42 -2.69
C TRP A 277 -20.55 12.10 -3.61
N VAL A 278 -21.06 12.75 -4.65
CA VAL A 278 -20.24 13.54 -5.58
C VAL A 278 -20.75 14.97 -5.56
N ARG A 279 -19.83 15.94 -5.57
CA ARG A 279 -20.17 17.35 -5.65
C ARG A 279 -20.61 17.69 -7.08
N ARG A 280 -21.88 18.09 -7.23
CA ARG A 280 -22.46 18.56 -8.49
C ARG A 280 -23.15 19.90 -8.24
N ASN A 281 -22.82 20.91 -9.05
CA ASN A 281 -23.39 22.27 -8.93
C ASN A 281 -23.29 22.86 -7.50
N GLY A 282 -22.19 22.59 -6.80
CA GLY A 282 -21.95 23.10 -5.45
C GLY A 282 -22.66 22.34 -4.31
N ALA A 283 -23.36 21.25 -4.61
CA ALA A 283 -24.01 20.40 -3.61
C ALA A 283 -23.57 18.93 -3.73
N PHE A 284 -23.55 18.21 -2.62
CA PHE A 284 -23.28 16.77 -2.62
C PHE A 284 -24.56 15.99 -2.94
N VAL A 285 -24.49 15.13 -3.96
CA VAL A 285 -25.56 14.22 -4.35
C VAL A 285 -25.10 12.76 -4.23
N PRO A 286 -25.95 11.80 -3.83
CA PRO A 286 -25.56 10.40 -3.73
C PRO A 286 -25.01 9.87 -5.06
N ALA A 287 -23.88 9.15 -5.01
CA ALA A 287 -23.36 8.47 -6.18
C ALA A 287 -24.31 7.33 -6.57
N GLY A 288 -24.69 7.25 -7.84
CA GLY A 288 -25.65 6.24 -8.33
C GLY A 288 -27.12 6.66 -8.27
N SER A 289 -27.46 7.87 -7.85
CA SER A 289 -28.81 8.43 -8.01
C SER A 289 -29.07 9.00 -9.42
N ASP A 290 -28.27 8.60 -10.41
CA ASP A 290 -28.56 8.84 -11.82
C ASP A 290 -29.73 7.94 -12.23
N GLY A 291 -30.95 8.39 -11.90
CA GLY A 291 -32.15 7.91 -12.58
C GLY A 291 -32.12 8.37 -14.03
N ASN A 292 -32.26 7.40 -14.95
CA ASN A 292 -32.71 7.52 -16.35
C ASN A 292 -32.47 8.85 -17.08
#